data_AF-A0A962D8J3-F1
#
_entry.id   AF-A0A962D8J3-F1
#
_cell.length_a   1.000
_cell.length_b   1.000
_cell.length_c   1.000
_cell.angle_alpha   90.00
_cell.angle_beta   90.00
_cell.angle_gamma   90.00
#
_symmetry.space_group_name_H-M   'P 1'
#
loop_
_entity.id
_entity.type
_entity.pdbx_description
1 polymer ?
#
loop_
_entity_poly.entity_id
_entity_poly.type
_entity_poly.pdbx_seq_one_letter_code
_entity_poly.pdbx_strand_id
1 'polypeptide(L)'
;TADVALPPSSKGALDSSALAELNRRLQAMEGVPPPNCRPRAVPTTAPAATASIHRWRDPTSGQWQFGAYPPAGVDAEPVQINDRAQARFGLSVDAEPGLEVPSQLRDRAAADVVRLTAILGGELGLTIDPTFQLKVHFVATPEAVVAGRQTGLERAAGVYMHQDQRIIIWRQPVDQETFQTLRHETTHALLHEFVGAPPLWLNEGLAEYFEGLQTAGSGGRVDANAWYAELLSLAGEGRPGLAMDVLGADAKPFRNARTAELYYAQSWALVDHLMSSEGGQQLLASLLQALRDSACGSFSSIAWLDRHYPGGATELAKAASGQRSLAHSY
;
A
#
# COMPACT_ATOMS: atom_id res chain seq x y z
N THR A 1 -30.18 -14.85 -13.24
CA THR A 1 -29.01 -15.74 -13.16
C THR A 1 -28.32 -15.71 -14.51
N ALA A 2 -27.32 -14.85 -14.64
CA ALA A 2 -26.36 -14.89 -15.74
C ALA A 2 -25.00 -14.97 -15.04
N ASP A 3 -24.42 -16.17 -15.03
CA ASP A 3 -23.02 -16.37 -14.66
C ASP A 3 -22.19 -15.72 -15.76
N VAL A 4 -21.77 -14.46 -15.54
CA VAL A 4 -20.70 -13.86 -16.34
C VAL A 4 -19.41 -14.52 -15.88
N ALA A 5 -18.94 -15.49 -16.66
CA ALA A 5 -17.62 -16.07 -16.45
C ALA A 5 -16.57 -14.97 -16.70
N LEU A 6 -15.87 -14.56 -15.63
CA LEU A 6 -14.76 -13.62 -15.73
C LEU A 6 -13.66 -14.22 -16.61
N PRO A 7 -13.04 -13.44 -17.53
CA PRO A 7 -11.90 -13.91 -18.30
C PRO A 7 -10.70 -14.24 -17.39
N PRO A 8 -9.76 -15.11 -17.82
CA PRO A 8 -8.58 -15.43 -17.03
C PRO A 8 -7.66 -14.21 -16.89
N SER A 9 -7.21 -13.94 -15.66
CA SER A 9 -6.38 -12.79 -15.29
C SER A 9 -5.05 -12.74 -16.06
N SER A 10 -4.61 -11.53 -16.43
CA SER A 10 -3.28 -11.28 -17.00
C SER A 10 -2.14 -11.32 -15.97
N LYS A 11 -2.48 -11.28 -14.67
CA LYS A 11 -1.65 -11.84 -13.59
C LYS A 11 -1.67 -13.37 -13.81
N GLY A 12 -0.59 -13.94 -14.33
CA GLY A 12 -0.56 -15.33 -14.84
C GLY A 12 -1.29 -16.27 -13.90
N ALA A 13 -2.46 -16.77 -14.34
CA ALA A 13 -3.38 -17.58 -13.55
C ALA A 13 -3.35 -17.24 -12.05
N LEU A 14 -4.06 -16.20 -11.61
CA LEU A 14 -4.39 -16.04 -10.21
C LEU A 14 -5.14 -17.30 -9.77
N ASP A 15 -4.40 -18.28 -9.27
CA ASP A 15 -4.95 -19.43 -8.59
C ASP A 15 -5.84 -18.87 -7.48
N SER A 16 -7.00 -19.50 -7.29
CA SER A 16 -7.87 -19.35 -6.12
C SER A 16 -7.13 -19.20 -4.78
N SER A 17 -5.88 -19.68 -4.69
CA SER A 17 -4.95 -19.42 -3.59
C SER A 17 -4.45 -17.97 -3.46
N ALA A 18 -4.13 -17.22 -4.51
CA ALA A 18 -3.66 -15.82 -4.43
C ALA A 18 -4.76 -14.86 -3.94
N LEU A 19 -6.01 -15.15 -4.31
CA LEU A 19 -7.20 -14.49 -3.79
C LEU A 19 -7.50 -14.92 -2.36
N ALA A 20 -7.48 -16.23 -2.04
CA ALA A 20 -7.61 -16.72 -0.66
C ALA A 20 -6.48 -16.22 0.27
N GLU A 21 -5.36 -15.83 -0.30
CA GLU A 21 -4.22 -15.28 0.40
C GLU A 21 -4.44 -13.82 0.80
N LEU A 22 -4.81 -12.94 -0.12
CA LEU A 22 -5.04 -11.53 0.19
C LEU A 22 -6.14 -11.35 1.26
N ASN A 23 -7.17 -12.19 1.16
CA ASN A 23 -8.30 -12.33 2.08
C ASN A 23 -7.90 -12.59 3.55
N ARG A 24 -6.77 -13.23 3.78
CA ARG A 24 -6.30 -13.61 5.11
C ARG A 24 -5.23 -12.63 5.63
N ARG A 25 -4.56 -11.85 4.76
CA ARG A 25 -3.80 -10.64 5.18
C ARG A 25 -4.71 -9.62 5.85
N LEU A 26 -5.92 -9.46 5.32
CA LEU A 26 -6.99 -8.68 5.95
C LEU A 26 -7.39 -9.19 7.34
N GLN A 27 -7.22 -10.48 7.66
CA GLN A 27 -7.45 -11.01 9.03
C GLN A 27 -6.38 -10.58 10.02
N ALA A 28 -5.15 -10.33 9.56
CA ALA A 28 -4.06 -9.85 10.41
C ALA A 28 -4.12 -8.32 10.64
N MET A 29 -4.88 -7.59 9.81
CA MET A 29 -5.02 -6.13 9.87
C MET A 29 -6.35 -5.64 10.45
N GLU A 30 -7.38 -6.50 10.52
CA GLU A 30 -8.69 -6.10 11.06
C GLU A 30 -8.69 -6.01 12.59
N GLY A 31 -8.98 -4.81 13.09
CA GLY A 31 -9.55 -4.61 14.41
C GLY A 31 -8.58 -4.73 15.59
N VAL A 32 -7.29 -4.92 15.35
CA VAL A 32 -6.27 -4.63 16.37
C VAL A 32 -5.82 -3.20 16.15
N PRO A 33 -6.39 -2.20 16.87
CA PRO A 33 -5.77 -0.89 16.92
C PRO A 33 -4.27 -1.06 17.21
N PRO A 34 -3.38 -0.27 16.60
CA PRO A 34 -1.96 -0.33 16.95
C PRO A 34 -1.83 -0.23 18.49
N PRO A 35 -0.91 -0.97 19.12
CA PRO A 35 -0.78 -1.01 20.59
C PRO A 35 -0.62 0.39 21.22
N ASN A 36 -0.24 1.37 20.40
CA ASN A 36 -0.28 2.80 20.72
C ASN A 36 -1.35 3.52 19.90
N CYS A 37 -2.62 3.29 20.26
CA CYS A 37 -3.77 4.09 19.87
C CYS A 37 -3.72 5.49 20.52
N ARG A 38 -2.63 6.20 20.31
CA ARG A 38 -2.49 7.59 20.74
C ARG A 38 -2.03 8.39 19.54
N PRO A 39 -2.57 9.59 19.31
CA PRO A 39 -1.92 10.54 18.43
C PRO A 39 -0.50 10.74 18.99
N ARG A 40 0.51 10.19 18.32
CA ARG A 40 1.89 10.47 18.68
C ARG A 40 2.11 11.95 18.40
N ALA A 41 2.55 12.68 19.43
CA ALA A 41 2.93 14.07 19.26
C ALA A 41 4.05 14.11 18.23
N VAL A 42 3.79 14.78 17.11
CA VAL A 42 4.77 15.01 16.05
C VAL A 42 5.84 15.91 16.65
N PRO A 43 7.12 15.49 16.71
CA PRO A 43 8.19 16.39 17.09
C PRO A 43 8.19 17.60 16.16
N THR A 44 8.00 18.79 16.73
CA THR A 44 7.92 20.05 15.98
C THR A 44 9.33 20.57 15.71
N THR A 45 10.06 19.94 14.80
CA THR A 45 11.35 20.43 14.29
C THR A 45 11.67 19.71 12.99
N ALA A 46 12.19 20.28 11.91
CA ALA A 46 12.21 21.61 11.30
C ALA A 46 12.62 21.28 9.83
N PRO A 47 12.27 22.10 8.82
CA PRO A 47 12.58 21.76 7.44
C PRO A 47 14.09 21.92 7.18
N ALA A 48 14.74 20.94 6.55
CA ALA A 48 16.03 21.19 5.89
C ALA A 48 16.41 20.14 4.84
N ALA A 49 16.70 20.69 3.65
CA ALA A 49 17.62 20.26 2.60
C ALA A 49 17.38 18.93 1.88
N THR A 50 17.51 19.01 0.56
CA THR A 50 17.65 17.99 -0.48
C THR A 50 18.65 16.87 -0.16
N ALA A 51 18.38 16.06 0.87
CA ALA A 51 19.25 14.96 1.26
C ALA A 51 18.99 13.73 0.38
N SER A 52 20.04 13.29 -0.32
CA SER A 52 20.09 12.00 -0.99
C SER A 52 19.92 10.86 0.02
N ILE A 53 19.28 9.76 -0.38
CA ILE A 53 19.24 8.54 0.44
C ILE A 53 20.58 7.85 0.37
N HIS A 54 21.06 7.40 1.53
CA HIS A 54 22.28 6.63 1.64
C HIS A 54 21.94 5.20 2.06
N ARG A 55 22.80 4.27 1.68
CA ARG A 55 22.83 2.92 2.21
C ARG A 55 24.12 2.69 2.99
N TRP A 56 24.03 1.90 4.05
CA TRP A 56 25.19 1.44 4.81
C TRP A 56 24.94 0.04 5.35
N ARG A 57 26.01 -0.67 5.72
CA ARG A 57 25.86 -1.89 6.52
C ARG A 57 25.90 -1.53 7.99
N ASP A 58 24.90 -1.99 8.73
CA ASP A 58 24.90 -1.88 10.18
C ASP A 58 26.08 -2.71 10.75
N PRO A 59 27.01 -2.10 11.51
CA PRO A 59 28.20 -2.81 12.00
C PRO A 59 27.90 -3.96 12.97
N THR A 60 26.72 -3.96 13.59
CA THR A 60 26.34 -4.94 14.61
C THR A 60 25.64 -6.15 14.00
N SER A 61 24.64 -5.89 13.16
CA SER A 61 23.77 -6.90 12.54
C SER A 61 24.25 -7.33 11.15
N GLY A 62 25.10 -6.54 10.50
CA GLY A 62 25.55 -6.76 9.13
C GLY A 62 24.48 -6.49 8.06
N GLN A 63 23.29 -6.05 8.47
CA GLN A 63 22.13 -5.79 7.60
C GLN A 63 22.29 -4.49 6.82
N TRP A 64 21.68 -4.43 5.64
CA TRP A 64 21.62 -3.17 4.88
C TRP A 64 20.58 -2.24 5.47
N GLN A 65 21.01 -1.02 5.76
CA GLN A 65 20.20 0.08 6.27
C GLN A 65 20.14 1.18 5.22
N PHE A 66 19.02 1.90 5.20
CA PHE A 66 18.74 2.99 4.27
C PHE A 66 18.17 4.19 5.03
N GLY A 67 18.61 5.39 4.66
CA GLY A 67 18.17 6.62 5.31
C GLY A 67 18.86 7.88 4.81
N ALA A 68 18.34 9.04 5.20
CA ALA A 68 18.96 10.34 4.90
C ALA A 68 20.20 10.63 5.76
N TYR A 69 20.27 10.03 6.96
CA TYR A 69 21.29 10.33 7.97
C TYR A 69 22.01 9.04 8.42
N PRO A 70 23.09 8.62 7.75
CA PRO A 70 23.89 7.49 8.20
C PRO A 70 24.57 7.78 9.55
N PRO A 71 24.80 6.77 10.41
CA PRO A 71 25.53 6.95 11.66
C PRO A 71 26.95 7.46 11.43
N ALA A 72 27.45 8.28 12.36
CA ALA A 72 28.82 8.80 12.28
C ALA A 72 29.85 7.66 12.30
N GLY A 73 30.82 7.71 11.38
CA GLY A 73 31.90 6.72 11.29
C GLY A 73 31.55 5.43 10.57
N VAL A 74 30.39 5.35 9.91
CA VAL A 74 30.02 4.22 9.04
C VAL A 74 30.20 4.61 7.57
N ASP A 75 30.82 3.73 6.79
CA ASP A 75 30.91 3.90 5.34
C ASP A 75 29.51 3.81 4.73
N ALA A 76 29.06 4.92 4.14
CA ALA A 76 27.74 5.05 3.56
C ALA A 76 27.84 5.51 2.09
N GLU A 77 27.05 4.87 1.23
CA GLU A 77 27.03 5.13 -0.21
C GLU A 77 25.70 5.77 -0.63
N PRO A 78 25.69 6.76 -1.53
CA PRO A 78 24.45 7.33 -2.02
C PRO A 78 23.69 6.32 -2.89
N VAL A 79 22.38 6.20 -2.65
CA VAL A 79 21.44 5.49 -3.52
C VAL A 79 20.92 6.49 -4.53
N GLN A 80 21.13 6.20 -5.81
CA GLN A 80 20.63 7.02 -6.92
C GLN A 80 19.12 6.85 -7.03
N ILE A 81 18.39 7.63 -6.25
CA ILE A 81 16.97 7.85 -6.44
C ILE A 81 16.89 9.22 -7.11
N ASN A 82 16.37 9.27 -8.34
CA ASN A 82 16.16 10.52 -9.05
C ASN A 82 15.01 11.30 -8.41
N ASP A 83 15.03 11.51 -7.10
CA ASP A 83 13.91 12.06 -6.37
C ASP A 83 14.38 12.83 -5.13
N ARG A 84 13.62 13.85 -4.76
CA ARG A 84 13.82 14.65 -3.55
C ARG A 84 13.22 13.97 -2.30
N ALA A 85 12.63 12.78 -2.47
CA ALA A 85 12.01 11.99 -1.41
C ALA A 85 13.04 11.55 -0.36
N GLN A 86 12.71 11.76 0.92
CA GLN A 86 13.56 11.37 2.04
C GLN A 86 12.90 10.23 2.81
N ALA A 87 13.68 9.19 3.13
CA ALA A 87 13.29 8.25 4.17
C ALA A 87 13.34 9.02 5.49
N ARG A 88 12.19 9.50 5.96
CA ARG A 88 12.09 10.23 7.22
C ARG A 88 12.20 9.29 8.43
N PHE A 89 12.21 7.98 8.21
CA PHE A 89 12.21 6.90 9.20
C PHE A 89 13.29 5.86 8.83
N GLY A 90 13.59 4.92 9.72
CA GLY A 90 14.62 3.91 9.45
C GLY A 90 14.11 2.74 8.60
N LEU A 91 14.89 2.34 7.59
CA LEU A 91 14.54 1.25 6.68
C LEU A 91 15.67 0.24 6.60
N SER A 92 15.37 -1.03 6.84
CA SER A 92 16.31 -2.13 6.62
C SER A 92 15.81 -3.08 5.55
N VAL A 93 16.72 -3.56 4.69
CA VAL A 93 16.41 -4.57 3.67
C VAL A 93 17.35 -5.75 3.83
N ASP A 94 16.81 -6.92 4.17
CA ASP A 94 17.54 -8.16 4.33
C ASP A 94 16.86 -9.32 3.59
N ALA A 95 17.47 -10.50 3.65
CA ALA A 95 16.98 -11.70 3.00
C ALA A 95 17.27 -12.92 3.88
N GLU A 96 16.50 -13.99 3.68
CA GLU A 96 16.75 -15.25 4.38
C GLU A 96 18.10 -15.87 4.00
N PRO A 97 18.71 -16.68 4.89
CA PRO A 97 20.00 -17.31 4.60
C PRO A 97 19.98 -18.13 3.31
N GLY A 98 20.96 -17.89 2.44
CA GLY A 98 21.10 -18.59 1.17
C GLY A 98 20.31 -17.99 0.00
N LEU A 99 19.43 -17.01 0.26
CA LEU A 99 18.78 -16.25 -0.82
C LEU A 99 19.65 -15.07 -1.24
N GLU A 100 20.14 -15.12 -2.48
CA GLU A 100 20.82 -13.98 -3.09
C GLU A 100 19.79 -12.94 -3.56
N VAL A 101 19.90 -11.73 -3.02
CA VAL A 101 19.18 -10.55 -3.52
C VAL A 101 20.21 -9.61 -4.16
N PRO A 102 20.15 -9.32 -5.46
CA PRO A 102 21.07 -8.38 -6.09
C PRO A 102 20.99 -6.98 -5.44
N SER A 103 22.10 -6.23 -5.45
CA SER A 103 22.12 -4.87 -4.89
C SER A 103 21.10 -3.95 -5.56
N GLN A 104 20.96 -4.04 -6.89
CA GLN A 104 19.99 -3.26 -7.66
C GLN A 104 18.55 -3.53 -7.21
N LEU A 105 18.22 -4.78 -6.84
CA LEU A 105 16.89 -5.14 -6.36
C LEU A 105 16.65 -4.55 -4.97
N ARG A 106 17.64 -4.65 -4.06
CA ARG A 106 17.56 -4.01 -2.73
C ARG A 106 17.42 -2.49 -2.82
N ASP A 107 18.23 -1.86 -3.67
CA ASP A 107 18.21 -0.41 -3.88
C ASP A 107 16.85 0.04 -4.43
N ARG A 108 16.29 -0.72 -5.39
CA ARG A 108 14.96 -0.45 -5.93
C ARG A 108 13.85 -0.66 -4.89
N ALA A 109 13.93 -1.71 -4.08
CA ALA A 109 12.99 -1.94 -2.99
C ALA A 109 12.98 -0.77 -2.01
N ALA A 110 14.16 -0.29 -1.61
CA ALA A 110 14.29 0.88 -0.75
C ALA A 110 13.74 2.16 -1.41
N ALA A 111 14.02 2.36 -2.70
CA ALA A 111 13.51 3.50 -3.45
C ALA A 111 11.97 3.52 -3.52
N ASP A 112 11.33 2.38 -3.75
CA ASP A 112 9.88 2.26 -3.80
C ASP A 112 9.24 2.60 -2.43
N VAL A 113 9.81 2.08 -1.34
CA VAL A 113 9.34 2.38 0.02
C VAL A 113 9.40 3.88 0.32
N VAL A 114 10.53 4.50 -0.03
CA VAL A 114 10.73 5.93 0.20
C VAL A 114 9.78 6.75 -0.66
N ARG A 115 9.65 6.42 -1.95
CA ARG A 115 8.76 7.18 -2.85
C ARG A 115 7.32 7.14 -2.35
N LEU A 116 6.84 5.96 -1.93
CA LEU A 116 5.51 5.84 -1.34
C LEU A 116 5.34 6.71 -0.10
N THR A 117 6.34 6.71 0.78
CA THR A 117 6.33 7.57 1.97
C THR A 117 6.27 9.04 1.61
N ALA A 118 7.01 9.47 0.59
CA ALA A 118 7.00 10.86 0.15
C ALA A 118 5.67 11.27 -0.49
N ILE A 119 5.05 10.39 -1.30
CA ILE A 119 3.72 10.67 -1.87
C ILE A 119 2.68 10.75 -0.76
N LEU A 120 2.63 9.75 0.12
CA LEU A 120 1.66 9.73 1.22
C LEU A 120 1.87 10.89 2.20
N GLY A 121 3.11 11.27 2.50
CA GLY A 121 3.42 12.37 3.41
C GLY A 121 3.30 13.76 2.80
N GLY A 122 3.65 13.91 1.52
CA GLY A 122 3.63 15.19 0.80
C GLY A 122 2.26 15.50 0.20
N GLU A 123 1.73 14.60 -0.63
CA GLU A 123 0.50 14.80 -1.39
C GLU A 123 -0.74 14.49 -0.56
N LEU A 124 -0.69 13.43 0.26
CA LEU A 124 -1.82 13.03 1.11
C LEU A 124 -1.70 13.51 2.56
N GLY A 125 -0.68 14.31 2.87
CA GLY A 125 -0.53 15.00 4.14
C GLY A 125 -0.30 14.09 5.36
N LEU A 126 0.08 12.82 5.17
CA LEU A 126 0.38 11.93 6.29
C LEU A 126 1.59 12.45 7.08
N THR A 127 1.42 12.57 8.39
CA THR A 127 2.56 12.92 9.23
C THR A 127 3.35 11.68 9.60
N ILE A 128 4.54 11.58 9.03
CA ILE A 128 5.45 10.45 9.23
C ILE A 128 6.25 10.65 10.52
N ASP A 129 6.19 9.66 11.41
CA ASP A 129 7.01 9.63 12.62
C ASP A 129 8.44 9.20 12.26
N PRO A 130 9.46 10.04 12.54
CA PRO A 130 10.84 9.71 12.20
C PRO A 130 11.43 8.55 13.01
N THR A 131 10.77 8.15 14.11
CA THR A 131 11.19 7.01 14.93
C THR A 131 10.69 5.67 14.37
N PHE A 132 9.79 5.68 13.38
CA PHE A 132 9.30 4.46 12.73
C PHE A 132 10.47 3.65 12.12
N GLN A 133 10.34 2.33 12.13
CA GLN A 133 11.32 1.42 11.56
C GLN A 133 10.60 0.41 10.68
N LEU A 134 10.86 0.39 9.39
CA LEU A 134 10.32 -0.63 8.50
C LEU A 134 11.40 -1.62 8.10
N LYS A 135 11.11 -2.90 8.25
CA LYS A 135 12.02 -3.99 7.86
C LYS A 135 11.45 -4.71 6.65
N VAL A 136 12.20 -4.83 5.57
CA VAL A 136 11.83 -5.63 4.40
C VAL A 136 12.70 -6.88 4.39
N HIS A 137 12.07 -8.06 4.44
CA HIS A 137 12.73 -9.35 4.47
C HIS A 137 12.33 -10.20 3.26
N PHE A 138 13.30 -10.49 2.39
CA PHE A 138 13.09 -11.35 1.22
C PHE A 138 13.19 -12.84 1.59
N VAL A 139 12.25 -13.63 1.07
CA VAL A 139 12.24 -15.10 1.16
C VAL A 139 12.13 -15.74 -0.23
N ALA A 140 12.56 -16.99 -0.36
CA ALA A 140 12.69 -17.67 -1.66
C ALA A 140 11.39 -18.29 -2.15
N THR A 141 10.41 -18.53 -1.28
CA THR A 141 9.15 -19.20 -1.62
C THR A 141 7.93 -18.52 -0.98
N PRO A 142 6.73 -18.66 -1.55
CA PRO A 142 5.53 -18.07 -0.98
C PRO A 142 5.09 -18.73 0.34
N GLU A 143 5.45 -19.99 0.58
CA GLU A 143 5.22 -20.67 1.88
C GLU A 143 6.10 -20.07 2.97
N ALA A 144 7.34 -19.71 2.64
CA ALA A 144 8.27 -19.08 3.58
C ALA A 144 7.77 -17.71 4.06
N VAL A 145 6.88 -17.04 3.31
CA VAL A 145 6.25 -15.78 3.73
C VAL A 145 5.33 -15.98 4.94
N VAL A 146 4.70 -17.15 5.06
CA VAL A 146 3.67 -17.42 6.08
C VAL A 146 4.13 -18.42 7.15
N ALA A 147 5.23 -19.14 6.89
CA ALA A 147 5.79 -20.15 7.78
C ALA A 147 6.00 -19.65 9.22
N GLY A 148 5.38 -20.34 10.20
CA GLY A 148 5.52 -20.01 11.62
C GLY A 148 4.82 -18.72 12.06
N ARG A 149 3.94 -18.15 11.22
CA ARG A 149 3.24 -16.88 11.50
C ARG A 149 1.73 -17.11 11.63
N GLN A 150 1.09 -16.37 12.51
CA GLN A 150 -0.37 -16.41 12.72
C GLN A 150 -1.08 -15.53 11.69
N THR A 151 -0.88 -15.81 10.41
CA THR A 151 -1.50 -15.07 9.32
C THR A 151 -2.82 -15.67 8.86
N GLY A 152 -3.08 -16.94 9.22
CA GLY A 152 -4.17 -17.75 8.67
C GLY A 152 -3.91 -18.23 7.23
N LEU A 153 -2.85 -17.74 6.61
CA LEU A 153 -2.46 -17.93 5.22
C LEU A 153 -1.79 -19.28 4.98
N GLU A 154 -1.98 -19.84 3.77
CA GLU A 154 -1.23 -21.01 3.33
C GLU A 154 -0.02 -20.64 2.44
N ARG A 155 -0.07 -19.52 1.69
CA ARG A 155 1.01 -19.12 0.77
C ARG A 155 0.93 -17.66 0.29
N ALA A 156 1.90 -16.80 0.62
CA ALA A 156 1.83 -15.37 0.24
C ALA A 156 2.91 -14.93 -0.73
N ALA A 157 2.58 -13.98 -1.59
CA ALA A 157 3.60 -13.16 -2.25
C ALA A 157 4.27 -12.18 -1.25
N GLY A 158 3.56 -11.70 -0.23
CA GLY A 158 4.05 -10.79 0.79
C GLY A 158 3.16 -10.77 2.04
N VAL A 159 3.60 -10.17 3.14
CA VAL A 159 2.75 -9.84 4.29
C VAL A 159 3.41 -8.76 5.14
N TYR A 160 2.64 -7.77 5.58
CA TYR A 160 3.04 -6.85 6.63
C TYR A 160 2.67 -7.37 8.03
N MET A 161 3.68 -7.48 8.90
CA MET A 161 3.57 -7.88 10.29
C MET A 161 3.78 -6.65 11.19
N HIS A 162 2.68 -6.12 11.74
CA HIS A 162 2.71 -4.91 12.56
C HIS A 162 3.51 -5.05 13.87
N GLN A 163 3.54 -6.24 14.47
CA GLN A 163 4.21 -6.52 15.75
C GLN A 163 5.71 -6.18 15.72
N ASP A 164 6.35 -6.44 14.57
CA ASP A 164 7.79 -6.23 14.37
C ASP A 164 8.10 -5.15 13.31
N GLN A 165 7.06 -4.48 12.80
CA GLN A 165 7.09 -3.54 11.69
C GLN A 165 7.86 -4.10 10.48
N ARG A 166 7.49 -5.32 10.07
CA ARG A 166 8.22 -6.10 9.07
C ARG A 166 7.34 -6.51 7.91
N ILE A 167 7.77 -6.18 6.70
CA ILE A 167 7.27 -6.76 5.45
C ILE A 167 8.11 -7.98 5.14
N ILE A 168 7.45 -9.10 4.89
CA ILE A 168 8.08 -10.34 4.46
C ILE A 168 7.58 -10.60 3.05
N ILE A 169 8.49 -10.78 2.10
CA ILE A 169 8.14 -10.80 0.69
C ILE A 169 8.86 -11.91 -0.06
N TRP A 170 8.10 -12.66 -0.84
CA TRP A 170 8.65 -13.65 -1.75
C TRP A 170 9.36 -12.95 -2.90
N ARG A 171 10.65 -13.30 -3.14
CA ARG A 171 11.37 -12.90 -4.35
C ARG A 171 10.80 -13.68 -5.53
N GLN A 172 9.86 -13.06 -6.22
CA GLN A 172 9.18 -13.67 -7.37
C GLN A 172 10.15 -13.79 -8.56
N PRO A 173 9.87 -14.71 -9.51
CA PRO A 173 10.68 -14.86 -10.71
C PRO A 173 10.78 -13.57 -11.53
N VAL A 174 9.71 -12.77 -11.52
CA VAL A 174 9.63 -11.46 -12.17
C VAL A 174 9.80 -10.38 -11.10
N ASP A 175 10.89 -9.61 -11.18
CA ASP A 175 11.19 -8.57 -10.19
C ASP A 175 10.06 -7.51 -10.12
N GLN A 176 9.39 -7.21 -11.24
CA GLN A 176 8.26 -6.28 -11.26
C GLN A 176 7.09 -6.72 -10.36
N GLU A 177 6.76 -8.02 -10.32
CA GLU A 177 5.71 -8.57 -9.45
C GLU A 177 6.11 -8.49 -7.98
N THR A 178 7.41 -8.72 -7.71
CA THR A 178 7.99 -8.51 -6.37
C THR A 178 7.81 -7.06 -5.95
N PHE A 179 8.13 -6.08 -6.80
CA PHE A 179 7.99 -4.68 -6.45
C PHE A 179 6.52 -4.24 -6.33
N GLN A 180 5.60 -4.76 -7.15
CA GLN A 180 4.15 -4.53 -6.97
C GLN A 180 3.70 -4.97 -5.58
N THR A 181 4.05 -6.20 -5.19
CA THR A 181 3.71 -6.75 -3.88
C THR A 181 4.37 -5.94 -2.75
N LEU A 182 5.62 -5.50 -2.93
CA LEU A 182 6.30 -4.67 -1.94
C LEU A 182 5.57 -3.34 -1.73
N ARG A 183 5.13 -2.69 -2.81
CA ARG A 183 4.39 -1.43 -2.74
C ARG A 183 3.03 -1.59 -2.07
N HIS A 184 2.35 -2.70 -2.36
CA HIS A 184 1.11 -3.10 -1.70
C HIS A 184 1.31 -3.20 -0.17
N GLU A 185 2.25 -4.03 0.29
CA GLU A 185 2.52 -4.23 1.73
C GLU A 185 3.08 -2.98 2.41
N THR A 186 3.86 -2.18 1.68
CA THR A 186 4.35 -0.88 2.20
C THR A 186 3.19 0.07 2.46
N THR A 187 2.20 0.10 1.57
CA THR A 187 1.02 0.95 1.75
C THR A 187 0.26 0.55 3.02
N HIS A 188 0.03 -0.75 3.22
CA HIS A 188 -0.54 -1.25 4.47
C HIS A 188 0.29 -0.86 5.70
N ALA A 189 1.61 -0.99 5.64
CA ALA A 189 2.50 -0.64 6.75
C ALA A 189 2.37 0.85 7.13
N LEU A 190 2.41 1.74 6.13
CA LEU A 190 2.33 3.18 6.34
C LEU A 190 0.93 3.62 6.82
N LEU A 191 -0.13 3.04 6.27
CA LEU A 191 -1.50 3.33 6.72
C LEU A 191 -1.74 2.83 8.14
N HIS A 192 -1.33 1.61 8.46
CA HIS A 192 -1.44 1.06 9.81
C HIS A 192 -0.71 1.93 10.83
N GLU A 193 0.53 2.34 10.54
CA GLU A 193 1.34 3.12 11.47
C GLU A 193 0.86 4.58 11.62
N PHE A 194 0.48 5.24 10.53
CA PHE A 194 0.25 6.70 10.53
C PHE A 194 -1.23 7.12 10.47
N VAL A 195 -2.14 6.19 10.18
CA VAL A 195 -3.59 6.43 10.10
C VAL A 195 -4.36 5.59 11.11
N GLY A 196 -3.91 4.35 11.37
CA GLY A 196 -4.57 3.42 12.29
C GLY A 196 -5.37 2.36 11.54
N ALA A 197 -6.68 2.28 11.77
CA ALA A 197 -7.57 1.29 11.15
C ALA A 197 -8.48 1.93 10.08
N PRO A 198 -7.96 2.22 8.86
CA PRO A 198 -8.79 2.72 7.78
C PRO A 198 -9.87 1.69 7.38
N PRO A 199 -11.00 2.13 6.79
CA PRO A 199 -11.99 1.22 6.23
C PRO A 199 -11.36 0.38 5.11
N LEU A 200 -11.83 -0.86 4.94
CA LEU A 200 -11.23 -1.83 4.02
C LEU A 200 -11.05 -1.31 2.59
N TRP A 201 -12.09 -0.68 2.04
CA TRP A 201 -12.02 -0.13 0.67
C TRP A 201 -10.88 0.88 0.50
N LEU A 202 -10.57 1.65 1.53
CA LEU A 202 -9.53 2.66 1.48
C LEU A 202 -8.15 2.04 1.67
N ASN A 203 -8.03 1.11 2.61
CA ASN A 203 -6.79 0.37 2.89
C ASN A 203 -6.33 -0.38 1.65
N GLU A 204 -7.22 -1.21 1.10
CA GLU A 204 -6.96 -2.02 -0.08
C GLU A 204 -6.88 -1.18 -1.34
N GLY A 205 -7.79 -0.20 -1.50
CA GLY A 205 -7.79 0.67 -2.67
C GLY A 205 -6.49 1.46 -2.84
N LEU A 206 -5.91 1.96 -1.74
CA LEU A 206 -4.60 2.61 -1.78
C LEU A 206 -3.48 1.62 -2.07
N ALA A 207 -3.50 0.43 -1.46
CA ALA A 207 -2.49 -0.59 -1.70
C ALA A 207 -2.47 -1.03 -3.18
N GLU A 208 -3.64 -1.30 -3.74
CA GLU A 208 -3.84 -1.64 -5.16
C GLU A 208 -3.47 -0.50 -6.09
N TYR A 209 -3.83 0.75 -5.75
CA TYR A 209 -3.47 1.92 -6.55
C TYR A 209 -1.94 2.06 -6.65
N PHE A 210 -1.24 1.93 -5.53
CA PHE A 210 0.21 2.09 -5.49
C PHE A 210 1.00 0.90 -6.04
N GLU A 211 0.38 -0.25 -6.33
CA GLU A 211 1.02 -1.30 -7.14
C GLU A 211 1.48 -0.74 -8.50
N GLY A 212 0.77 0.24 -9.06
CA GLY A 212 1.07 0.86 -10.36
C GLY A 212 2.23 1.87 -10.34
N LEU A 213 2.80 2.20 -9.17
CA LEU A 213 3.83 3.23 -9.06
C LEU A 213 5.11 2.87 -9.82
N GLN A 214 5.54 3.82 -10.65
CA GLN A 214 6.79 3.84 -11.38
C GLN A 214 7.73 4.84 -10.71
N THR A 215 8.89 4.36 -10.27
CA THR A 215 9.90 5.19 -9.58
C THR A 215 11.08 5.58 -10.49
N ALA A 216 10.89 5.50 -11.82
CA ALA A 216 11.89 5.92 -12.79
C ALA A 216 11.73 7.40 -13.18
N GLY A 217 12.71 8.24 -12.82
CA GLY A 217 12.77 9.67 -13.20
C GLY A 217 12.53 10.65 -12.05
N SER A 218 12.49 11.96 -12.35
CA SER A 218 12.32 13.07 -11.39
C SER A 218 10.88 13.31 -10.90
N GLY A 219 9.94 12.52 -11.40
CA GLY A 219 8.55 12.48 -11.00
C GLY A 219 8.10 11.02 -10.89
N GLY A 220 7.16 10.76 -9.99
CA GLY A 220 6.54 9.46 -9.81
C GLY A 220 5.31 9.39 -10.69
N ARG A 221 5.05 8.24 -11.30
CA ARG A 221 3.82 8.03 -12.07
C ARG A 221 3.14 6.79 -11.55
N VAL A 222 1.83 6.81 -11.35
CA VAL A 222 1.05 5.62 -11.06
C VAL A 222 0.30 5.23 -12.31
N ASP A 223 0.60 4.03 -12.81
CA ASP A 223 -0.03 3.47 -13.99
C ASP A 223 -1.38 2.88 -13.60
N ALA A 224 -2.41 3.17 -14.38
CA ALA A 224 -3.72 2.57 -14.18
C ALA A 224 -3.64 1.04 -14.29
N ASN A 225 -4.35 0.33 -13.42
CA ASN A 225 -4.48 -1.11 -13.49
C ASN A 225 -5.48 -1.49 -14.61
N ALA A 226 -4.94 -1.79 -15.80
CA ALA A 226 -5.74 -2.10 -16.98
C ALA A 226 -6.68 -3.30 -16.77
N TRP A 227 -6.23 -4.29 -15.99
CA TRP A 227 -7.04 -5.45 -15.65
C TRP A 227 -8.25 -5.06 -14.79
N TYR A 228 -8.07 -4.19 -13.80
CA TYR A 228 -9.19 -3.70 -13.00
C TYR A 228 -10.16 -2.84 -13.79
N ALA A 229 -9.66 -2.00 -14.69
CA ALA A 229 -10.52 -1.25 -15.60
C ALA A 229 -11.37 -2.19 -16.49
N GLU A 230 -10.78 -3.26 -17.02
CA GLU A 230 -11.49 -4.26 -17.81
C GLU A 230 -12.51 -5.04 -16.96
N LEU A 231 -12.10 -5.53 -15.79
CA LEU A 231 -12.95 -6.27 -14.86
C LEU A 231 -14.19 -5.46 -14.46
N LEU A 232 -14.01 -4.17 -14.14
CA LEU A 232 -15.11 -3.27 -13.78
C LEU A 232 -16.01 -2.98 -14.98
N SER A 233 -15.46 -2.83 -16.18
CA SER A 233 -16.25 -2.67 -17.40
C SER A 233 -17.16 -3.88 -17.62
N LEU A 234 -16.61 -5.10 -17.50
CA LEU A 234 -17.35 -6.34 -17.67
C LEU A 234 -18.41 -6.53 -16.58
N ALA A 235 -18.09 -6.21 -15.33
CA ALA A 235 -19.01 -6.33 -14.21
C ALA A 235 -20.11 -5.24 -14.21
N GLY A 236 -19.80 -4.08 -14.78
CA GLY A 236 -20.67 -2.90 -14.85
C GLY A 236 -21.72 -2.97 -15.96
N GLU A 237 -21.59 -3.86 -16.94
CA GLU A 237 -22.61 -4.13 -17.96
C GLU A 237 -23.95 -4.51 -17.27
N GLY A 238 -24.84 -3.52 -17.15
CA GLY A 238 -26.16 -3.68 -16.53
C GLY A 238 -26.25 -3.41 -15.02
N ARG A 239 -25.21 -2.90 -14.34
CA ARG A 239 -25.22 -2.63 -12.89
C ARG A 239 -24.62 -1.26 -12.50
N PRO A 240 -25.38 -0.15 -12.66
CA PRO A 240 -24.97 1.15 -12.13
C PRO A 240 -24.96 1.11 -10.59
N GLY A 241 -23.78 1.33 -9.98
CA GLY A 241 -23.61 1.32 -8.52
C GLY A 241 -22.67 0.23 -7.99
N LEU A 242 -21.90 -0.42 -8.85
CA LEU A 242 -20.97 -1.49 -8.46
C LEU A 242 -19.97 -1.04 -7.36
N ALA A 243 -19.50 0.21 -7.38
CA ALA A 243 -18.63 0.75 -6.35
C ALA A 243 -19.34 1.15 -5.03
N MET A 244 -20.68 1.07 -4.94
CA MET A 244 -21.38 1.31 -3.67
C MET A 244 -21.25 0.14 -2.69
N ASP A 245 -21.19 -1.08 -3.22
CA ASP A 245 -21.13 -2.30 -2.41
C ASP A 245 -19.87 -2.31 -1.54
N VAL A 246 -18.77 -1.69 -2.00
CA VAL A 246 -17.47 -1.71 -1.31
C VAL A 246 -17.33 -0.69 -0.18
N LEU A 247 -18.00 0.46 -0.26
CA LEU A 247 -17.84 1.56 0.72
C LEU A 247 -18.28 1.17 2.13
N GLY A 248 -19.26 0.27 2.24
CA GLY A 248 -19.79 -0.24 3.50
C GLY A 248 -19.54 -1.73 3.72
N ALA A 249 -18.71 -2.35 2.90
CA ALA A 249 -18.44 -3.78 2.99
C ALA A 249 -17.68 -4.15 4.26
N ASP A 250 -18.09 -5.25 4.88
CA ASP A 250 -17.29 -5.92 5.90
C ASP A 250 -16.19 -6.78 5.24
N ALA A 251 -15.46 -7.54 6.06
CA ALA A 251 -14.39 -8.41 5.61
C ALA A 251 -14.79 -9.48 4.60
N LYS A 252 -16.06 -9.91 4.62
CA LYS A 252 -16.48 -11.19 4.02
C LYS A 252 -16.37 -11.19 2.50
N PRO A 253 -16.80 -10.15 1.77
CA PRO A 253 -16.63 -10.10 0.31
C PRO A 253 -15.17 -10.00 -0.11
N PHE A 254 -14.36 -9.25 0.66
CA PHE A 254 -12.90 -9.23 0.54
C PHE A 254 -12.24 -10.53 1.02
N ARG A 255 -13.01 -11.51 1.52
CA ARG A 255 -12.50 -12.82 1.96
C ARG A 255 -12.94 -13.98 1.10
N ASN A 256 -13.82 -13.72 0.14
CA ASN A 256 -14.38 -14.74 -0.71
C ASN A 256 -13.65 -14.73 -2.05
N ALA A 257 -13.00 -15.85 -2.39
CA ALA A 257 -12.23 -15.99 -3.63
C ALA A 257 -13.02 -15.69 -4.91
N ARG A 258 -14.37 -15.75 -4.87
CA ARG A 258 -15.23 -15.41 -6.01
C ARG A 258 -15.54 -13.92 -6.16
N THR A 259 -15.41 -13.14 -5.08
CA THR A 259 -15.83 -11.73 -5.06
C THR A 259 -14.69 -10.77 -4.74
N ALA A 260 -13.64 -11.23 -4.08
CA ALA A 260 -12.59 -10.37 -3.54
C ALA A 260 -11.91 -9.56 -4.66
N GLU A 261 -11.63 -10.15 -5.82
CA GLU A 261 -11.00 -9.44 -6.94
C GLU A 261 -11.83 -8.24 -7.42
N LEU A 262 -13.15 -8.41 -7.46
CA LEU A 262 -14.06 -7.34 -7.84
C LEU A 262 -14.09 -6.24 -6.77
N TYR A 263 -14.02 -6.60 -5.48
CA TYR A 263 -14.00 -5.64 -4.37
C TYR A 263 -12.67 -4.86 -4.32
N TYR A 264 -11.54 -5.51 -4.63
CA TYR A 264 -10.26 -4.83 -4.81
C TYR A 264 -10.31 -3.87 -6.01
N ALA A 265 -10.85 -4.30 -7.15
CA ALA A 265 -11.02 -3.43 -8.32
C ALA A 265 -11.94 -2.23 -8.02
N GLN A 266 -13.05 -2.43 -7.30
CA GLN A 266 -13.94 -1.34 -6.87
C GLN A 266 -13.25 -0.37 -5.91
N SER A 267 -12.49 -0.89 -4.95
CA SER A 267 -11.69 -0.12 -4.00
C SER A 267 -10.65 0.73 -4.72
N TRP A 268 -9.92 0.10 -5.66
CA TRP A 268 -8.97 0.76 -6.53
C TRP A 268 -9.62 1.89 -7.34
N ALA A 269 -10.78 1.66 -7.97
CA ALA A 269 -11.45 2.67 -8.78
C ALA A 269 -11.89 3.90 -7.97
N LEU A 270 -12.33 3.71 -6.72
CA LEU A 270 -12.63 4.82 -5.82
C LEU A 270 -11.38 5.67 -5.54
N VAL A 271 -10.25 5.02 -5.27
CA VAL A 271 -8.98 5.72 -5.01
C VAL A 271 -8.45 6.37 -6.30
N ASP A 272 -8.44 5.67 -7.43
CA ASP A 272 -8.05 6.17 -8.76
C ASP A 272 -8.84 7.43 -9.13
N HIS A 273 -10.15 7.41 -8.88
CA HIS A 273 -11.02 8.58 -9.06
C HIS A 273 -10.60 9.75 -8.17
N LEU A 274 -10.39 9.52 -6.87
CA LEU A 274 -9.95 10.57 -5.94
C LEU A 274 -8.57 11.12 -6.32
N MET A 275 -7.65 10.27 -6.75
CA MET A 275 -6.30 10.68 -7.16
C MET A 275 -6.26 11.41 -8.52
N SER A 276 -7.38 11.42 -9.26
CA SER A 276 -7.47 12.03 -10.60
C SER A 276 -7.57 13.56 -10.64
N SER A 277 -7.77 14.20 -9.50
CA SER A 277 -7.88 15.65 -9.40
C SER A 277 -7.31 16.18 -8.09
N GLU A 278 -6.84 17.43 -8.10
CA GLU A 278 -6.34 18.08 -6.88
C GLU A 278 -7.41 18.11 -5.77
N GLY A 279 -8.68 18.35 -6.12
CA GLY A 279 -9.79 18.35 -5.17
C GLY A 279 -10.04 16.97 -4.55
N GLY A 280 -9.95 15.91 -5.35
CA GLY A 280 -10.08 14.53 -4.85
C GLY A 280 -8.91 14.13 -3.96
N GLN A 281 -7.68 14.52 -4.31
CA GLN A 281 -6.48 14.29 -3.50
C GLN A 281 -6.58 15.02 -2.14
N GLN A 282 -7.04 16.27 -2.13
CA GLN A 282 -7.27 17.04 -0.90
C GLN A 282 -8.37 16.41 -0.02
N LEU A 283 -9.44 15.89 -0.63
CA LEU A 283 -10.50 15.18 0.08
C LEU A 283 -9.98 13.88 0.70
N LEU A 284 -9.18 13.12 -0.05
CA LEU A 284 -8.54 11.90 0.42
C LEU A 284 -7.57 12.17 1.58
N ALA A 285 -6.74 13.21 1.46
CA ALA A 285 -5.87 13.67 2.55
C ALA A 285 -6.68 14.02 3.81
N SER A 286 -7.80 14.72 3.64
CA SER A 286 -8.70 15.09 4.74
C SER A 286 -9.38 13.87 5.38
N LEU A 287 -9.73 12.85 4.58
CA LEU A 287 -10.28 11.58 5.06
C LEU A 287 -9.25 10.81 5.90
N LEU A 288 -8.01 10.68 5.42
CA LEU A 288 -6.93 10.03 6.16
C LEU A 288 -6.62 10.77 7.47
N GLN A 289 -6.65 12.09 7.45
CA GLN A 289 -6.51 12.92 8.65
C GLN A 289 -7.64 12.67 9.66
N ALA A 290 -8.89 12.64 9.19
CA ALA A 290 -10.05 12.39 10.07
C ALA A 290 -10.04 10.97 10.66
N LEU A 291 -9.58 9.99 9.90
CA LEU A 291 -9.36 8.61 10.37
C LEU A 291 -8.29 8.57 11.47
N ARG A 292 -7.16 9.24 11.26
CA ARG A 292 -6.09 9.36 12.26
C ARG A 292 -6.58 9.98 13.56
N ASP A 293 -7.33 11.08 13.46
CA ASP A 293 -7.86 11.78 14.64
C ASP A 293 -8.92 10.94 15.37
N SER A 294 -9.53 9.99 14.65
CA SER A 294 -10.50 9.03 15.18
C SER A 294 -9.92 7.63 15.37
N ALA A 295 -8.59 7.45 15.39
CA ALA A 295 -7.95 6.13 15.29
C ALA A 295 -8.36 5.13 16.40
N CYS A 296 -8.91 5.63 17.52
CA CYS A 296 -9.36 4.84 18.67
C CYS A 296 -10.89 4.73 18.77
N GLY A 297 -11.63 5.34 17.85
CA GLY A 297 -13.08 5.46 17.87
C GLY A 297 -13.74 4.81 16.66
N SER A 298 -15.07 4.73 16.70
CA SER A 298 -15.83 4.31 15.52
C SER A 298 -15.78 5.41 14.46
N PHE A 299 -15.33 5.05 13.25
CA PHE A 299 -15.34 5.95 12.10
C PHE A 299 -16.25 5.38 11.00
N SER A 300 -17.19 6.20 10.52
CA SER A 300 -18.02 5.86 9.35
C SER A 300 -17.55 6.65 8.15
N SER A 301 -16.87 5.98 7.22
CA SER A 301 -16.41 6.57 5.96
C SER A 301 -17.57 7.03 5.10
N ILE A 302 -18.68 6.29 5.05
CA ILE A 302 -19.90 6.70 4.34
C ILE A 302 -20.45 8.01 4.91
N ALA A 303 -20.68 8.09 6.23
CA ALA A 303 -21.23 9.31 6.83
C ALA A 303 -20.26 10.49 6.69
N TRP A 304 -18.96 10.24 6.67
CA TRP A 304 -17.95 11.27 6.40
C TRP A 304 -18.04 11.74 4.95
N LEU A 305 -18.10 10.83 3.97
CA LEU A 305 -18.22 11.14 2.55
C LEU A 305 -19.51 11.88 2.22
N ASP A 306 -20.64 11.51 2.83
CA ASP A 306 -21.93 12.20 2.66
C ASP A 306 -21.88 13.68 3.05
N ARG A 307 -20.95 14.07 3.94
CA ARG A 307 -20.76 15.45 4.36
C ARG A 307 -19.72 16.23 3.54
N HIS A 308 -18.75 15.55 2.94
CA HIS A 308 -17.55 16.19 2.38
C HIS A 308 -17.38 15.99 0.87
N TYR A 309 -17.92 14.93 0.28
CA TYR A 309 -17.89 14.71 -1.16
C TYR A 309 -19.13 15.35 -1.81
N PRO A 310 -19.00 16.12 -2.91
CA PRO A 310 -20.15 16.67 -3.62
C PRO A 310 -21.12 15.57 -4.08
N GLY A 311 -22.35 15.57 -3.55
CA GLY A 311 -23.34 14.51 -3.82
C GLY A 311 -23.21 13.25 -2.94
N GLY A 312 -22.25 13.24 -2.01
CA GLY A 312 -22.07 12.21 -1.00
C GLY A 312 -21.44 10.90 -1.49
N ALA A 313 -21.45 9.89 -0.62
CA ALA A 313 -20.81 8.59 -0.89
C ALA A 313 -21.38 7.91 -2.15
N THR A 314 -22.69 8.09 -2.37
CA THR A 314 -23.38 7.55 -3.57
C THR A 314 -22.87 8.16 -4.86
N GLU A 315 -22.60 9.46 -4.87
CA GLU A 315 -22.10 10.11 -6.07
C GLU A 315 -20.64 9.77 -6.34
N LEU A 316 -19.81 9.65 -5.30
CA LEU A 316 -18.43 9.18 -5.44
C LEU A 316 -18.37 7.81 -6.13
N ALA A 317 -19.16 6.85 -5.66
CA ALA A 317 -19.18 5.51 -6.24
C ALA A 317 -19.63 5.50 -7.71
N LYS A 318 -20.60 6.33 -8.07
CA LYS A 318 -21.03 6.48 -9.47
C LYS A 318 -19.93 7.09 -10.32
N ALA A 319 -19.29 8.15 -9.85
CA ALA A 319 -18.23 8.85 -10.56
C ALA A 319 -17.03 7.91 -10.82
N ALA A 320 -16.63 7.14 -9.81
CA ALA A 320 -15.58 6.12 -9.94
C ALA A 320 -15.93 5.01 -10.94
N SER A 321 -17.20 4.61 -11.03
CA SER A 321 -17.66 3.57 -11.96
C SER A 321 -17.73 4.05 -13.42
N GLY A 322 -17.82 5.36 -13.66
CA GLY A 322 -17.95 5.95 -15.00
C GLY A 322 -16.64 6.48 -15.60
N GLN A 323 -15.55 6.45 -14.84
CA GLN A 323 -14.27 7.03 -15.23
C GLN A 323 -13.48 6.08 -16.13
N ARG A 324 -12.83 6.63 -17.18
CA ARG A 324 -11.73 5.94 -17.86
C ARG A 324 -10.45 6.21 -17.11
N SER A 325 -9.82 5.17 -16.57
CA SER A 325 -8.57 5.31 -15.83
C SER A 325 -7.42 5.74 -16.75
N LEU A 326 -6.63 6.68 -16.26
CA LEU A 326 -5.45 7.25 -16.93
C LEU A 326 -4.26 7.17 -15.96
N ALA A 327 -3.04 7.29 -16.47
CA ALA A 327 -1.88 7.37 -15.57
C ALA A 327 -1.84 8.71 -14.83
N HIS A 328 -1.46 8.69 -13.55
CA HIS A 328 -1.36 9.87 -12.69
C HIS A 328 0.11 10.21 -12.40
N SER A 329 0.48 11.50 -12.43
CA SER A 329 1.87 11.95 -12.18
C SER A 329 1.98 12.74 -10.88
N TYR A 330 3.12 12.60 -10.21
CA TYR A 330 3.49 13.16 -8.90
C TYR A 330 4.87 13.80 -8.94
#